data_AF-A0A6M1Z368-F1
#
_entry.id   AF-A0A6M1Z368-F1
#
_cell.length_a   1.000
_cell.length_b   1.000
_cell.length_c   1.000
_cell.angle_alpha   90.00
_cell.angle_beta   90.00
_cell.angle_gamma   90.00
#
_symmetry.space_group_name_H-M   'P 1'
#
loop_
_entity.id
_entity.type
_entity.pdbx_description
1 polymer ?
#
loop_
_entity_poly.entity_id
_entity_poly.type
_entity_poly.pdbx_seq_one_letter_code
_entity_poly.pdbx_strand_id
1 'polypeptide(L)' 'MKDFKITVGSLPDKNNLVADIFYENIQVAEISNENNEFLIQIYCYKDKDYWEFSLDEFQKVVEKAKQKLIAIG' A
#
# COMPACT_ATOMS: atom_id res chain seq x y z
N MET A 1 -0.90 3.43 -13.92
CA MET A 1 -0.77 2.15 -13.17
C MET A 1 0.42 1.31 -13.61
N LYS A 2 1.04 1.51 -14.80
CA LYS A 2 2.13 0.65 -15.26
C LYS A 2 3.29 0.54 -14.26
N ASP A 3 3.48 1.59 -13.47
CA ASP A 3 4.59 1.68 -12.51
C ASP A 3 4.18 1.32 -11.08
N PHE A 4 2.87 1.19 -10.80
CA PHE A 4 2.39 0.77 -9.48
C PHE A 4 2.21 -0.74 -9.40
N LYS A 5 2.82 -1.35 -8.39
CA LYS A 5 2.68 -2.77 -8.08
C LYS A 5 2.08 -2.94 -6.68
N ILE A 6 1.13 -3.87 -6.57
CA ILE A 6 0.52 -4.23 -5.28
C ILE A 6 0.81 -5.69 -4.98
N THR A 7 1.43 -5.94 -3.82
CA THR A 7 1.64 -7.27 -3.25
C THR A 7 0.83 -7.43 -1.97
N VAL A 8 0.44 -8.66 -1.65
CA VAL A 8 -0.22 -8.99 -0.37
C VAL A 8 0.59 -10.09 0.30
N GLY A 9 0.85 -9.94 1.59
CA GLY A 9 1.66 -10.88 2.35
C GLY A 9 1.51 -10.70 3.86
N SER A 10 2.10 -11.62 4.62
CA SER A 10 2.22 -11.53 6.07
C SER A 10 3.59 -10.97 6.44
N LEU A 11 3.64 -10.09 7.45
CA LEU A 11 4.89 -9.60 8.02
C LEU A 11 5.16 -10.23 9.39
N PRO A 12 6.41 -10.48 9.79
CA PRO A 12 6.74 -11.10 11.09
C PRO A 12 6.22 -10.33 12.31
N ASP A 13 6.03 -9.02 12.17
CA ASP A 13 5.60 -8.08 13.21
C ASP A 13 4.11 -7.70 13.11
N LYS A 14 3.35 -8.31 12.19
CA LYS A 14 1.91 -8.08 12.00
C LYS A 14 1.13 -9.36 12.18
N ASN A 15 -0.03 -9.26 12.82
CA ASN A 15 -0.92 -10.41 13.03
C ASN A 15 -1.75 -10.72 11.78
N ASN A 16 -2.06 -9.70 10.97
CA ASN A 16 -2.87 -9.82 9.77
C ASN A 16 -2.04 -9.61 8.50
N LEU A 17 -2.62 -9.98 7.36
CA LEU A 17 -2.05 -9.67 6.05
C LEU A 17 -1.97 -8.15 5.85
N VAL A 18 -0.98 -7.73 5.08
CA VAL A 18 -0.81 -6.36 4.61
C VAL A 18 -0.80 -6.33 3.08
N ALA A 19 -1.19 -5.20 2.51
CA ALA A 19 -1.08 -4.91 1.09
C ALA A 19 -0.07 -3.78 0.87
N ASP A 20 1.08 -4.12 0.29
CA ASP A 20 2.11 -3.16 -0.04
C ASP A 20 1.86 -2.52 -1.40
N ILE A 21 2.10 -1.22 -1.49
CA ILE A 21 2.04 -0.44 -2.70
C ILE A 21 3.45 0.03 -3.03
N PHE A 22 3.96 -0.43 -4.17
CA PHE A 22 5.23 -0.03 -4.74
C PHE A 22 5.01 0.88 -5.93
N TYR A 23 5.86 1.89 -6.07
CA TYR A 23 6.05 2.63 -7.30
C TYR A 23 7.45 2.30 -7.82
N GLU A 24 7.52 1.77 -9.04
CA GLU A 24 8.71 1.09 -9.58
C GLU A 24 9.18 -0.03 -8.64
N ASN A 25 10.28 0.17 -7.92
CA ASN A 25 10.85 -0.78 -6.96
C ASN A 25 10.92 -0.22 -5.52
N ILE A 26 10.25 0.91 -5.27
CA ILE A 26 10.28 1.56 -3.95
C ILE A 26 8.89 1.44 -3.33
N GLN A 27 8.83 0.97 -2.09
CA GLN A 27 7.59 0.92 -1.34
C GLN A 27 7.18 2.35 -0.96
N VAL A 28 5.96 2.72 -1.30
CA VAL A 28 5.43 4.07 -1.07
C VAL A 28 4.28 4.08 -0.07
N ALA A 29 3.58 2.96 0.07
CA ALA A 29 2.56 2.80 1.10
C ALA A 29 2.34 1.33 1.48
N GLU A 30 1.76 1.11 2.64
CA GLU A 30 1.27 -0.18 3.14
C GLU A 30 -0.16 0.02 3.65
N ILE A 31 -1.06 -0.90 3.31
CA ILE A 31 -2.39 -0.99 3.89
C ILE A 31 -2.44 -2.22 4.80
N SER A 32 -2.86 -2.04 6.05
CA SER A 32 -3.13 -3.12 6.99
C SER A 32 -4.59 -3.08 7.46
N ASN A 33 -5.12 -4.24 7.85
CA ASN A 33 -6.41 -4.32 8.53
C ASN A 33 -6.14 -4.79 9.96
N GLU A 34 -6.22 -3.87 10.92
CA GLU A 34 -5.97 -4.14 12.33
C GLU A 34 -7.20 -3.72 13.11
N ASN A 35 -7.72 -4.60 13.97
CA ASN A 35 -8.91 -4.32 14.80
C ASN A 35 -10.15 -3.84 14.02
N ASN A 36 -10.42 -4.41 12.84
CA ASN A 36 -11.52 -4.04 11.93
C ASN A 36 -11.42 -2.61 11.34
N GLU A 37 -10.23 -2.01 11.37
CA GLU A 37 -9.96 -0.73 10.74
C GLU A 37 -8.86 -0.87 9.69
N PHE A 38 -9.07 -0.24 8.53
CA PHE A 38 -8.03 -0.15 7.50
C PHE A 38 -7.14 1.04 7.79
N LEU A 39 -5.86 0.76 8.02
CA LEU A 39 -4.83 1.79 8.22
C LEU A 39 -3.94 1.83 7.00
N ILE A 40 -3.55 3.04 6.58
CA ILE A 40 -2.54 3.25 5.54
C ILE A 40 -1.31 3.93 6.14
N GLN A 41 -0.15 3.34 5.92
CA GLN A 41 1.14 3.98 6.16
C GLN A 41 1.68 4.48 4.83
N ILE A 42 2.25 5.68 4.81
CA ILE A 42 2.83 6.30 3.61
C ILE A 42 4.29 6.60 3.90
N TYR A 43 5.19 6.16 3.01
CA TYR A 43 6.62 6.26 3.19
C TYR A 43 7.23 7.22 2.17
N CYS A 44 8.06 8.15 2.66
CA CYS A 44 8.99 8.89 1.81
C CYS A 44 10.30 8.11 1.68
N TYR A 45 10.85 8.06 0.47
CA TYR A 45 12.19 7.51 0.26
C TYR A 45 13.23 8.45 0.87
N LYS A 46 14.34 7.91 1.42
CA LYS A 46 15.35 8.69 2.17
C LYS A 46 15.84 9.97 1.47
N ASP A 47 15.85 9.97 0.14
CA ASP A 47 16.38 11.07 -0.68
C ASP A 47 15.28 11.96 -1.29
N LYS A 48 14.02 11.80 -0.88
CA LYS A 48 12.89 12.61 -1.35
C LYS A 48 12.11 13.19 -0.16
N ASP A 49 11.78 14.47 -0.26
CA ASP A 49 10.92 15.14 0.72
C ASP A 49 9.48 14.58 0.67
N TYR A 50 8.98 14.28 -0.54
CA TYR A 50 7.64 13.75 -0.78
C TYR A 50 7.56 12.93 -2.07
N TRP A 51 6.48 12.16 -2.19
CA TRP A 51 6.02 11.60 -3.45
C TRP A 51 4.96 12.51 -4.07
N GLU A 52 5.07 12.75 -5.38
CA GLU A 52 4.03 13.43 -6.14
C GLU A 52 3.42 12.45 -7.14
N PHE A 53 2.10 12.27 -7.04
CA PHE A 53 1.31 11.42 -7.92
C PHE A 53 0.04 12.16 -8.34
N SER A 54 -0.57 11.72 -9.45
CA SER A 54 -1.95 12.10 -9.74
C SER A 54 -2.86 11.60 -8.61
N LEU A 55 -3.67 12.50 -8.06
CA LEU A 55 -4.62 12.18 -6.98
C LEU A 55 -5.55 11.03 -7.38
N ASP A 56 -6.20 11.14 -8.53
CA ASP A 56 -7.15 10.15 -9.02
C ASP A 56 -6.49 8.79 -9.29
N GLU A 57 -5.23 8.81 -9.74
CA GLU A 57 -4.48 7.57 -9.95
C GLU A 57 -4.14 6.90 -8.63
N PHE A 58 -3.60 7.65 -7.67
CA PHE A 58 -3.19 7.09 -6.39
C PHE A 58 -4.39 6.61 -5.58
N GLN A 59 -5.52 7.32 -5.61
CA GLN A 59 -6.77 6.86 -5.02
C GLN A 59 -7.23 5.51 -5.59
N LYS A 60 -7.16 5.32 -6.91
CA LYS A 60 -7.47 4.02 -7.54
C LYS A 60 -6.52 2.92 -7.11
N VAL A 61 -5.24 3.23 -6.95
CA VAL A 61 -4.23 2.26 -6.48
C VAL A 61 -4.49 1.84 -5.03
N VAL A 62 -4.75 2.80 -4.15
CA VAL A 62 -5.09 2.56 -2.73
C VAL A 62 -6.36 1.71 -2.60
N GLU A 63 -7.41 2.07 -3.33
CA GLU A 63 -8.67 1.32 -3.31
C GLU A 63 -8.48 -0.12 -3.83
N LYS A 64 -7.70 -0.29 -4.91
CA LYS A 64 -7.37 -1.63 -5.42
C LYS A 64 -6.55 -2.46 -4.43
N ALA A 65 -5.64 -1.83 -3.68
CA ALA A 65 -4.84 -2.53 -2.67
C ALA A 65 -5.71 -3.00 -1.50
N LYS A 66 -6.60 -2.15 -1.02
CA LYS A 66 -7.61 -2.51 -0.02
C LYS A 66 -8.49 -3.68 -0.49
N GLN A 67 -8.99 -3.63 -1.73
CA GLN A 67 -9.81 -4.70 -2.31
C GLN A 67 -9.06 -6.04 -2.39
N LYS A 68 -7.78 -6.01 -2.78
CA LYS A 68 -6.94 -7.23 -2.78
C LYS A 68 -6.78 -7.81 -1.39
N LEU A 69 -6.63 -6.97 -0.38
CA LEU A 69 -6.50 -7.41 1.01
C LEU A 69 -7.78 -8.11 1.49
N ILE A 70 -8.95 -7.55 1.18
CA ILE A 70 -10.28 -8.12 1.49
C ILE A 70 -10.52 -9.43 0.73
N ALA A 71 -10.01 -9.57 -0.50
CA ALA A 71 -10.23 -10.77 -1.30
C ALA A 71 -9.42 -11.99 -0.83
N ILE A 72 -8.37 -11.78 -0.03
CA ILE A 72 -7.44 -12.82 0.43
C ILE A 72 -7.64 -13.13 1.93
N GLY A 73 -8.00 -12.13 2.75
CA GLY A 73 -8.33 -12.29 4.17
C GLY A 73 -9.77 -12.71 4.40
#